data_AF-A0A5M6A2N2-F1
#
_entry.id   AF-A0A5M6A2N2-F1
#
_cell.length_a   1.000
_cell.length_b   1.000
_cell.length_c   1.000
_cell.angle_alpha   90.00
_cell.angle_beta   90.00
_cell.angle_gamma   90.00
#
_symmetry.space_group_name_H-M   'P 1'
#
loop_
_entity.id
_entity.type
_entity.pdbx_description
1 polymer ?
#
loop_
_entity_poly.entity_id
_entity_poly.type
_entity_poly.pdbx_seq_one_letter_code
_entity_poly.pdbx_strand_id
1 'polypeptide(L)'
;MKAFFYILTMVLFLSCIETPKESSCIFKLPQKAVYAKAIKYRGGKFKMLFAFDSLSFDTSKDYFEFMTGGYLQVIVDTVNIYINSQITILEMGKKEFTIDIVSDSIFSNTYFQENKWKIPYTFISIDTKLFDVIVNGETVKAGDIYGGW
;
A
#
# COMPACT_ATOMS: atom_id res chain seq x y z
N MET A 1 -7.28 -18.48 -48.01
CA MET A 1 -8.30 -17.89 -47.10
C MET A 1 -8.50 -18.69 -45.79
N LYS A 2 -7.54 -19.51 -45.34
CA LYS A 2 -7.63 -20.25 -44.05
C LYS A 2 -6.67 -19.70 -42.98
N ALA A 3 -5.51 -19.16 -43.38
CA ALA A 3 -4.53 -18.58 -42.47
C ALA A 3 -5.00 -17.27 -41.81
N PHE A 4 -5.81 -16.46 -42.52
CA PHE A 4 -6.28 -15.17 -42.01
C PHE A 4 -7.25 -15.32 -40.82
N PHE A 5 -8.05 -16.40 -40.79
CA PHE A 5 -8.95 -16.70 -39.68
C PHE A 5 -8.21 -17.17 -38.42
N TYR A 6 -7.05 -17.81 -38.56
CA TYR A 6 -6.21 -18.24 -37.42
C TYR A 6 -5.48 -17.08 -36.74
N ILE A 7 -5.05 -16.08 -37.52
CA ILE A 7 -4.39 -14.89 -36.99
C ILE A 7 -5.42 -14.02 -36.26
N LEU A 8 -6.64 -13.87 -36.81
CA LEU A 8 -7.70 -13.09 -36.17
C LEU A 8 -8.16 -13.72 -34.85
N THR A 9 -8.24 -15.06 -34.76
CA THR A 9 -8.56 -15.74 -33.49
C THR A 9 -7.44 -15.63 -32.47
N MET A 10 -6.15 -15.74 -32.85
CA MET A 10 -5.05 -15.50 -31.90
C MET A 10 -5.00 -14.05 -31.39
N VAL A 11 -5.28 -13.06 -32.23
CA VAL A 11 -5.32 -11.63 -31.81
C VAL A 11 -6.50 -11.38 -30.86
N LEU A 12 -7.64 -12.06 -31.07
CA LEU A 12 -8.78 -12.00 -30.14
C LEU A 12 -8.48 -12.69 -28.79
N PHE A 13 -7.74 -13.81 -28.78
CA PHE A 13 -7.27 -14.44 -27.54
C PHE A 13 -6.22 -13.59 -26.78
N LEU A 14 -5.41 -12.80 -27.49
CA LEU A 14 -4.50 -11.82 -26.88
C LEU A 14 -5.22 -10.59 -26.32
N SER A 15 -6.31 -10.15 -26.95
CA SER A 15 -7.16 -9.07 -26.41
C SER A 15 -7.99 -9.48 -25.18
N CYS A 16 -8.07 -10.78 -24.89
CA CYS A 16 -8.65 -11.35 -23.68
C CYS A 16 -7.59 -11.71 -22.62
N ILE A 17 -6.41 -11.08 -22.66
CA ILE A 17 -5.67 -10.86 -21.41
C ILE A 17 -6.46 -9.77 -20.67
N GLU A 18 -7.52 -10.18 -19.98
CA GLU A 18 -8.01 -9.41 -18.83
C GLU A 18 -6.77 -9.13 -17.97
N THR A 19 -6.29 -7.89 -17.99
CA THR A 19 -5.32 -7.41 -17.00
C THR A 19 -5.83 -7.87 -15.64
N PRO A 20 -5.09 -8.72 -14.91
CA PRO A 20 -5.65 -9.38 -13.74
C PRO A 20 -6.06 -8.30 -12.74
N LYS A 21 -7.32 -8.30 -12.29
CA LYS A 21 -7.87 -7.30 -11.36
C LYS A 21 -6.98 -7.16 -10.11
N GLU A 22 -6.14 -6.14 -10.10
CA GLU A 22 -5.43 -5.64 -8.92
C GLU A 22 -6.41 -4.78 -8.12
N SER A 23 -6.52 -5.03 -6.81
CA SER A 23 -7.23 -4.11 -5.93
C SER A 23 -6.22 -3.07 -5.44
N SER A 24 -6.50 -1.79 -5.62
CA SER A 24 -5.65 -0.72 -5.11
C SER A 24 -6.45 0.39 -4.45
N CYS A 25 -5.79 1.08 -3.54
CA CYS A 25 -6.32 2.23 -2.83
C CYS A 25 -5.23 3.30 -2.71
N ILE A 26 -5.54 4.53 -3.10
CA ILE A 26 -4.65 5.68 -3.00
C ILE A 26 -5.27 6.65 -2.01
N PHE A 27 -4.51 7.13 -1.04
CA PHE A 27 -5.01 8.06 -0.03
C PHE A 27 -3.93 9.04 0.41
N LYS A 28 -4.36 10.24 0.80
CA LYS A 28 -3.51 11.24 1.42
C LYS A 28 -3.46 10.99 2.93
N LEU A 29 -2.27 11.10 3.51
CA LEU A 29 -2.11 10.97 4.94
C LEU A 29 -2.62 12.24 5.64
N PRO A 30 -3.48 12.12 6.67
CA PRO A 30 -4.00 13.27 7.40
C PRO A 30 -2.90 14.20 7.90
N GLN A 31 -3.10 15.49 7.69
CA GLN A 31 -2.19 16.57 8.14
C GLN A 31 -0.77 16.47 7.59
N LYS A 32 -0.55 15.71 6.51
CA LYS A 32 0.77 15.49 5.89
C LYS A 32 0.69 15.74 4.38
N ALA A 33 1.80 16.20 3.81
CA ALA A 33 1.97 16.35 2.37
C ALA A 33 2.44 15.03 1.71
N VAL A 34 1.90 13.90 2.18
CA VAL A 34 2.31 12.56 1.76
C VAL A 34 1.08 11.78 1.32
N TYR A 35 1.22 11.07 0.21
CA TYR A 35 0.25 10.11 -0.29
C TYR A 35 0.80 8.70 -0.12
N ALA A 36 -0.09 7.75 0.08
CA ALA A 36 0.21 6.34 0.08
C ALA A 36 -0.69 5.59 -0.91
N LYS A 37 -0.15 4.53 -1.51
CA LYS A 37 -0.88 3.59 -2.36
C LYS A 37 -0.70 2.19 -1.81
N ALA A 38 -1.79 1.55 -1.43
CA ALA A 38 -1.83 0.14 -1.08
C ALA A 38 -2.30 -0.65 -2.31
N ILE A 39 -1.59 -1.73 -2.64
CA ILE A 39 -1.89 -2.61 -3.77
C ILE A 39 -1.91 -4.05 -3.27
N LYS A 40 -2.99 -4.76 -3.58
CA LYS A 40 -3.12 -6.21 -3.41
C LYS A 40 -3.08 -6.87 -4.78
N TYR A 41 -1.99 -7.59 -5.04
CA TYR A 41 -1.84 -8.42 -6.22
C TYR A 41 -2.52 -9.77 -6.03
N ARG A 42 -2.96 -10.36 -7.15
CA ARG A 42 -3.41 -11.75 -7.18
C ARG A 42 -2.26 -12.67 -6.72
N GLY A 43 -2.59 -13.69 -5.93
CA GLY A 43 -1.59 -14.56 -5.30
C GLY A 43 -1.14 -14.08 -3.91
N GLY A 44 -1.73 -13.00 -3.39
CA GLY A 44 -1.53 -12.57 -2.01
C GLY A 44 -0.25 -11.76 -1.79
N LYS A 45 0.37 -11.23 -2.84
CA LYS A 45 1.44 -10.24 -2.68
C LYS A 45 0.82 -8.86 -2.43
N PHE A 46 1.37 -8.12 -1.47
CA PHE A 46 1.01 -6.75 -1.17
C PHE A 46 2.18 -5.83 -1.44
N LYS A 47 1.86 -4.61 -1.88
CA LYS A 47 2.83 -3.52 -2.02
C LYS A 47 2.24 -2.25 -1.46
N MET A 48 3.03 -1.53 -0.69
CA MET A 48 2.69 -0.21 -0.20
C MET A 48 3.72 0.77 -0.72
N LEU A 49 3.27 1.84 -1.39
CA LEU A 49 4.11 2.90 -1.93
C LEU A 49 3.81 4.23 -1.25
N PHE A 50 4.81 5.10 -1.19
CA PHE A 50 4.71 6.44 -0.65
C PHE A 50 5.24 7.45 -1.66
N ALA A 51 4.67 8.65 -1.65
CA ALA A 51 5.05 9.73 -2.53
C ALA A 51 4.57 11.09 -1.98
N PHE A 52 5.22 12.18 -2.39
CA PHE A 52 4.71 13.53 -2.15
C PHE A 52 3.60 13.93 -3.14
N ASP A 53 3.47 13.22 -4.26
CA ASP A 53 2.45 13.44 -5.31
C ASP A 53 1.77 12.11 -5.66
N SER A 54 0.42 12.10 -5.65
CA SER A 54 -0.39 10.93 -5.97
C SER A 54 -0.21 10.42 -7.41
N LEU A 55 0.26 11.26 -8.33
CA LEU A 55 0.52 10.87 -9.72
C LEU A 55 1.87 10.18 -9.92
N SER A 56 2.75 10.21 -8.91
CA SER A 56 4.13 9.73 -9.05
C SER A 56 4.34 8.26 -8.65
N PHE A 57 3.30 7.55 -8.22
CA PHE A 57 3.42 6.16 -7.72
C PHE A 57 4.03 5.19 -8.71
N ASP A 58 3.75 5.33 -10.01
CA ASP A 58 4.30 4.44 -11.04
C ASP A 58 5.83 4.57 -11.19
N THR A 59 6.38 5.67 -10.70
CA THR A 59 7.83 5.95 -10.68
C THR A 59 8.42 5.98 -9.28
N SER A 60 7.60 5.80 -8.24
CA SER A 60 8.05 5.86 -6.85
C SER A 60 9.01 4.72 -6.55
N LYS A 61 10.11 5.05 -5.88
CA LYS A 61 11.09 4.10 -5.38
C LYS A 61 10.98 3.88 -3.88
N ASP A 62 10.00 4.51 -3.23
CA ASP A 62 9.75 4.43 -1.80
C ASP A 62 8.58 3.49 -1.55
N TYR A 63 8.91 2.23 -1.29
CA TYR A 63 7.91 1.17 -1.17
C TYR A 63 8.40 0.02 -0.31
N PHE A 64 7.47 -0.81 0.12
CA PHE A 64 7.77 -2.14 0.66
C PHE A 64 6.74 -3.17 0.21
N GLU A 65 7.16 -4.42 0.17
CA GLU A 65 6.36 -5.55 -0.29
C GLU A 65 6.34 -6.68 0.74
N PHE A 66 5.21 -7.37 0.84
CA PHE A 66 5.02 -8.45 1.80
C PHE A 66 3.93 -9.42 1.33
N MET A 67 3.80 -10.59 1.97
CA MET A 67 2.72 -11.54 1.68
C MET A 67 1.50 -11.32 2.59
N THR A 68 0.31 -11.59 2.05
CA THR A 68 -0.92 -11.75 2.83
C THR A 68 -0.74 -12.80 3.91
N GLY A 69 -1.34 -12.57 5.07
CA GLY A 69 -1.29 -13.55 6.15
C GLY A 69 -1.58 -12.96 7.53
N GLY A 70 -1.44 -11.64 7.67
CA GLY A 70 -1.68 -10.92 8.93
C GLY A 70 -2.18 -9.49 8.71
N TYR A 71 -2.15 -8.72 9.80
CA TYR A 71 -2.42 -7.29 9.79
C TYR A 71 -1.11 -6.54 9.58
N LEU A 72 -1.09 -5.62 8.62
CA LEU A 72 0.00 -4.67 8.50
C LEU A 72 -0.29 -3.48 9.43
N GLN A 73 0.71 -3.04 10.18
CA GLN A 73 0.67 -1.82 10.96
C GLN A 73 1.85 -0.93 10.60
N VAL A 74 1.54 0.33 10.30
CA VAL A 74 2.53 1.33 9.87
C VAL A 74 2.28 2.63 10.63
N ILE A 75 3.36 3.25 11.08
CA ILE A 75 3.36 4.62 11.58
C ILE A 75 4.11 5.48 10.58
N VAL A 76 3.49 6.60 10.19
CA VAL A 76 4.11 7.60 9.33
C VAL A 76 4.17 8.91 10.08
N ASP A 77 5.37 9.48 10.18
CA ASP A 77 5.58 10.82 10.72
C ASP A 77 5.58 11.86 9.59
N THR A 78 6.68 11.99 8.87
CA THR A 78 6.80 12.87 7.70
C THR A 78 7.44 12.08 6.58
N VAL A 79 8.76 12.08 6.54
CA VAL A 79 9.57 11.24 5.64
C VAL A 79 9.96 9.91 6.28
N ASN A 80 9.64 9.71 7.56
CA ASN A 80 9.91 8.48 8.29
C ASN A 80 8.67 7.59 8.34
N ILE A 81 8.86 6.34 7.93
CA ILE A 81 7.85 5.28 7.88
C ILE A 81 8.37 4.12 8.71
N TYR A 82 7.59 3.72 9.71
CA TYR A 82 7.92 2.64 10.62
C TYR A 82 6.93 1.51 10.45
N ILE A 83 7.41 0.31 10.14
CA ILE A 83 6.59 -0.87 9.93
C ILE A 83 6.73 -1.78 11.16
N ASN A 84 5.61 -2.22 11.72
CA ASN A 84 5.66 -3.21 12.80
C ASN A 84 6.22 -4.54 12.29
N SER A 85 7.19 -5.12 13.00
CA SER A 85 7.88 -6.37 12.66
C SER A 85 7.00 -7.63 12.68
N GLN A 86 5.71 -7.52 13.00
CA GLN A 86 4.75 -8.63 12.92
C GLN A 86 4.58 -9.19 11.50
N ILE A 87 5.09 -8.48 10.49
CA ILE A 87 5.06 -8.90 9.10
C ILE A 87 6.47 -9.06 8.53
N THR A 88 6.65 -10.10 7.70
CA THR A 88 7.91 -10.29 6.95
C THR A 88 7.89 -9.44 5.68
N ILE A 89 8.80 -8.49 5.61
CA ILE A 89 9.05 -7.70 4.39
C ILE A 89 9.91 -8.50 3.43
N LEU A 90 9.46 -8.59 2.17
CA LEU A 90 10.14 -9.30 1.09
C LEU A 90 11.11 -8.39 0.33
N GLU A 91 10.67 -7.17 0.04
CA GLU A 91 11.40 -6.20 -0.74
C GLU A 91 11.10 -4.80 -0.22
N MET A 92 12.09 -3.91 -0.30
CA MET A 92 11.96 -2.53 0.14
C MET A 92 12.81 -1.62 -0.75
N GLY A 93 12.17 -0.61 -1.31
CA GLY A 93 12.84 0.50 -1.98
C GLY A 93 12.84 1.73 -1.08
N LYS A 94 13.96 2.45 -1.05
CA LYS A 94 14.13 3.71 -0.31
C LYS A 94 14.82 4.74 -1.20
N LYS A 95 14.26 5.94 -1.28
CA LYS A 95 14.85 7.08 -2.01
C LYS A 95 14.61 8.39 -1.26
N GLU A 96 13.36 8.81 -1.12
CA GLU A 96 12.99 10.07 -0.43
C GLU A 96 12.54 9.83 1.01
N PHE A 97 12.09 8.61 1.32
CA PHE A 97 11.58 8.22 2.63
C PHE A 97 12.54 7.26 3.34
N THR A 98 12.67 7.45 4.65
CA THR A 98 13.25 6.45 5.54
C THR A 98 12.17 5.44 5.88
N ILE A 99 12.41 4.16 5.56
CA ILE A 99 11.46 3.06 5.82
C ILE A 99 12.13 2.04 6.72
N ASP A 100 11.72 1.93 7.98
CA ASP A 100 12.36 1.02 8.94
C ASP A 100 11.37 0.02 9.53
N ILE A 101 11.85 -1.19 9.77
CA ILE A 101 11.10 -2.23 10.48
C ILE A 101 11.44 -2.10 11.96
N VAL A 102 10.41 -1.98 12.80
CA VAL A 102 10.53 -1.75 14.23
C VAL A 102 9.91 -2.91 14.98
N SER A 103 10.56 -3.37 16.04
CA SER A 103 10.00 -4.46 16.87
C SER A 103 8.66 -4.05 17.46
N ASP A 104 7.74 -5.01 17.58
CA ASP A 104 6.39 -4.78 18.11
C ASP A 104 6.39 -4.00 19.45
N SER A 105 7.28 -4.38 20.38
CA SER A 105 7.44 -3.70 21.67
C SER A 105 7.83 -2.23 21.54
N ILE A 106 8.78 -1.90 20.65
CA ILE A 106 9.20 -0.52 20.41
C ILE A 106 8.09 0.23 19.68
N PHE A 107 7.41 -0.41 18.73
CA PHE A 107 6.33 0.17 17.97
C PHE A 107 5.19 0.63 18.88
N SER A 108 4.67 -0.27 19.73
CA SER A 108 3.59 0.06 20.66
C SER A 108 4.00 1.10 21.70
N ASN A 109 5.17 0.96 22.34
CA ASN A 109 5.58 1.87 23.42
C ASN A 109 5.95 3.27 22.91
N THR A 110 6.54 3.35 21.71
CA THR A 110 6.99 4.62 21.13
C THR A 110 5.82 5.38 20.55
N TYR A 111 4.97 4.74 19.76
CA TYR A 111 3.99 5.43 18.92
C TYR A 111 2.56 5.42 19.48
N PHE A 112 2.29 4.71 20.57
CA PHE A 112 0.95 4.65 21.18
C PHE A 112 0.94 5.12 22.64
N GLN A 113 -0.18 5.72 23.04
CA GLN A 113 -0.52 6.07 24.41
C GLN A 113 -2.02 5.81 24.61
N GLU A 114 -2.39 5.11 25.68
CA GLU A 114 -3.80 4.82 26.01
C GLU A 114 -4.57 4.18 24.84
N ASN A 115 -3.92 3.24 24.12
CA ASN A 115 -4.45 2.55 22.93
C ASN A 115 -4.76 3.45 21.73
N LYS A 116 -4.26 4.69 21.71
CA LYS A 116 -4.31 5.60 20.57
C LYS A 116 -2.91 5.90 20.07
N TRP A 117 -2.76 6.10 18.76
CA TRP A 117 -1.49 6.59 18.22
C TRP A 117 -1.23 8.02 18.73
N LYS A 118 0.03 8.33 19.02
CA LYS A 118 0.45 9.67 19.45
C LYS A 118 0.41 10.63 18.26
N ILE A 119 0.06 11.89 18.49
CA ILE A 119 0.28 12.99 17.54
C ILE A 119 1.78 13.32 17.57
N PRO A 120 2.46 13.60 16.43
CA PRO A 120 1.91 13.91 15.10
C PRO A 120 1.80 12.71 14.14
N TYR A 121 1.96 11.49 14.62
CA TYR A 121 1.98 10.31 13.75
C TYR A 121 0.63 10.05 13.06
N THR A 122 0.69 9.55 11.82
CA THR A 122 -0.44 8.90 11.15
C THR A 122 -0.27 7.40 11.30
N PHE A 123 -1.30 6.74 11.82
CA PHE A 123 -1.36 5.29 11.91
C PHE A 123 -2.11 4.71 10.71
N ILE A 124 -1.52 3.70 10.08
CA ILE A 124 -2.14 2.94 9.00
C ILE A 124 -2.20 1.48 9.43
N SER A 125 -3.40 0.90 9.36
CA SER A 125 -3.63 -0.53 9.58
C SER A 125 -4.26 -1.12 8.33
N ILE A 126 -3.77 -2.27 7.88
CA ILE A 126 -4.35 -2.97 6.72
C ILE A 126 -4.68 -4.40 7.11
N ASP A 127 -5.96 -4.77 7.00
CA ASP A 127 -6.35 -6.18 6.95
C ASP A 127 -6.03 -6.70 5.54
N THR A 128 -5.00 -7.54 5.44
CA THR A 128 -4.50 -8.02 4.15
C THR A 128 -5.41 -9.08 3.52
N LYS A 129 -6.23 -9.76 4.34
CA LYS A 129 -7.18 -10.77 3.87
C LYS A 129 -8.38 -10.09 3.21
N LEU A 130 -8.96 -9.10 3.88
CA LEU A 130 -10.13 -8.36 3.40
C LEU A 130 -9.78 -7.21 2.44
N PHE A 131 -8.53 -6.75 2.49
CA PHE A 131 -8.07 -5.52 1.83
C PHE A 131 -8.74 -4.26 2.38
N ASP A 132 -8.96 -4.24 3.70
CA ASP A 132 -9.47 -3.07 4.40
C ASP A 132 -8.32 -2.19 4.85
N VAL A 133 -8.26 -0.98 4.31
CA VAL A 133 -7.26 0.02 4.68
C VAL A 133 -7.87 1.00 5.67
N ILE A 134 -7.24 1.17 6.82
CA ILE A 134 -7.68 2.04 7.89
C ILE A 134 -6.57 3.06 8.18
N VAL A 135 -6.91 4.35 8.13
CA VAL A 135 -5.98 5.46 8.41
C VAL A 135 -6.53 6.24 9.58
N ASN A 136 -5.77 6.34 10.68
CA ASN A 136 -6.21 7.02 11.90
C ASN A 136 -7.61 6.57 12.37
N GLY A 137 -7.90 5.27 12.26
CA GLY A 137 -9.20 4.70 12.65
C GLY A 137 -10.32 4.86 11.62
N GLU A 138 -10.10 5.56 10.51
CA GLU A 138 -11.10 5.74 9.45
C GLU A 138 -10.82 4.79 8.27
N THR A 139 -11.85 4.08 7.82
CA THR A 139 -11.77 3.18 6.66
C THR A 139 -11.67 3.99 5.36
N VAL A 140 -10.64 3.70 4.57
CA VAL A 140 -10.45 4.27 3.23
C VAL A 140 -11.04 3.31 2.20
N LYS A 141 -12.01 3.78 1.39
CA LYS A 141 -12.60 2.94 0.34
C LYS A 141 -11.75 2.96 -0.92
N ALA A 142 -11.78 1.86 -1.67
CA ALA A 142 -11.11 1.78 -2.97
C ALA A 142 -11.68 2.85 -3.92
N GLY A 143 -10.81 3.69 -4.49
CA GLY A 143 -11.19 4.80 -5.37
C GLY A 143 -11.33 6.16 -4.67
N ASP A 144 -11.30 6.22 -3.34
CA ASP A 144 -11.35 7.49 -2.60
C ASP A 144 -9.94 8.05 -2.42
N ILE A 145 -9.66 9.26 -2.94
CA ILE A 145 -8.52 10.06 -2.49
C ILE A 145 -8.90 10.64 -1.12
N TYR A 146 -8.83 9.82 -0.08
CA TYR A 146 -9.11 10.25 1.28
C TYR A 146 -8.10 11.33 1.70
N GLY A 147 -8.59 12.46 2.23
CA GLY A 147 -7.77 13.59 2.69
C GLY A 147 -7.68 14.81 1.76
N GLY A 148 -8.48 14.87 0.70
CA GLY A 148 -8.72 16.12 -0.03
C GLY A 148 -9.46 17.12 0.86
N TRP A 149 -8.75 18.18 1.29
CA TRP A 149 -9.37 19.41 1.77
C TRP A 149 -9.72 20.27 0.57
#